data_AF-A0A7V0Q7X5-F1
#
_entry.id   AF-A0A7V0Q7X5-F1
#
_cell.length_a   1.000
_cell.length_b   1.000
_cell.length_c   1.000
_cell.angle_alpha   90.00
_cell.angle_beta   90.00
_cell.angle_gamma   90.00
#
_symmetry.space_group_name_H-M   'P 1'
#
loop_
_entity.id
_entity.type
_entity.pdbx_description
1 polymer ?
#
loop_
_entity_poly.entity_id
_entity_poly.type
_entity_poly.pdbx_seq_one_letter_code
_entity_poly.pdbx_strand_id
1 'polypeptide(L)' 'RQLITHKKVLINGRVLNSPSYIVPIELENKISLKETKKKENKPKENE' A
#
# COMPACT_ATOMS: atom_id res chain seq x y z
N ARG A 1 0.32 -10.69 -5.71
CA ARG A 1 -0.18 -9.89 -6.86
C ARG A 1 -1.26 -8.87 -6.48
N GLN A 2 -2.28 -9.27 -5.70
CA GLN A 2 -3.47 -8.46 -5.40
C GLN A 2 -3.19 -7.05 -4.86
N LEU A 3 -2.28 -6.89 -3.89
CA LEU A 3 -2.00 -5.57 -3.32
C LEU A 3 -1.39 -4.59 -4.32
N ILE A 4 -0.57 -5.10 -5.24
CA ILE A 4 0.06 -4.31 -6.30
C ILE A 4 -1.01 -3.88 -7.32
N THR A 5 -1.87 -4.80 -7.77
CA THR A 5 -2.97 -4.47 -8.70
C THR A 5 -3.96 -3.47 -8.11
N HIS A 6 -4.24 -3.57 -6.80
CA HIS A 6 -5.06 -2.59 -6.07
C HIS A 6 -4.31 -1.31 -5.67
N LYS A 7 -3.08 -1.07 -6.18
CA LYS A 7 -2.33 0.17 -5.97
C LYS A 7 -2.06 0.48 -4.48
N LYS A 8 -1.91 -0.56 -3.66
CA LYS A 8 -1.63 -0.47 -2.21
C LYS A 8 -0.14 -0.53 -1.88
N VAL A 9 0.72 -0.71 -2.88
CA VAL A 9 2.18 -0.77 -2.72
C VAL A 9 2.83 0.48 -3.31
N LEU A 10 3.74 1.07 -2.55
CA LEU A 10 4.56 2.21 -2.90
C LEU A 10 6.03 1.75 -2.96
N ILE A 11 6.76 2.22 -3.96
CA ILE A 11 8.22 2.09 -4.03
C ILE A 11 8.78 3.49 -4.17
N ASN A 12 9.60 3.93 -3.21
CA ASN A 12 10.18 5.28 -3.20
C ASN A 12 9.09 6.38 -3.37
N GLY A 13 7.95 6.21 -2.71
CA GLY A 13 6.81 7.13 -2.78
C GLY A 13 5.96 7.05 -4.05
N ARG A 14 6.33 6.21 -5.03
CA ARG A 14 5.56 6.01 -6.27
C ARG A 14 4.67 4.78 -6.16
N VAL A 15 3.44 4.88 -6.63
CA VAL A 15 2.48 3.77 -6.66
C VAL A 15 2.89 2.76 -7.72
N LEU A 16 3.11 1.51 -7.29
CA LEU A 16 3.35 0.40 -8.21
C LEU A 16 2.03 -0.33 -8.51
N ASN A 17 1.70 -0.45 -9.79
CA ASN A 17 0.51 -1.18 -10.26
C ASN A 17 0.83 -2.44 -11.09
N SER A 18 2.10 -2.64 -11.46
CA SER A 18 2.56 -3.82 -12.19
C SER A 18 3.26 -4.82 -11.27
N PRO A 19 2.75 -6.04 -11.13
CA PRO A 19 3.34 -7.08 -10.29
C PRO A 19 4.52 -7.80 -10.93
N SER A 20 4.76 -7.57 -12.23
CA SER A 20 5.91 -8.08 -12.97
C SER A 20 7.05 -7.06 -13.02
N TYR A 21 6.99 -5.99 -12.22
CA TYR A 21 8.04 -4.99 -12.14
C TYR A 21 9.25 -5.56 -11.40
N ILE A 22 10.41 -5.51 -12.06
CA ILE A 22 11.68 -5.90 -11.46
C ILE A 22 12.16 -4.74 -10.59
N VAL A 23 12.29 -4.99 -9.30
CA VAL A 23 12.72 -3.98 -8.32
C VAL A 23 14.25 -4.00 -8.23
N PRO A 24 14.94 -2.87 -8.49
CA PRO A 24 16.37 -2.76 -8.20
C PRO A 24 16.65 -2.89 -6.70
N ILE A 25 17.78 -3.50 -6.34
CA ILE A 25 18.20 -3.77 -4.95
C ILE A 25 18.21 -2.49 -4.11
N GLU A 26 18.59 -1.36 -4.70
CA GLU A 26 18.64 -0.04 -4.04
C GLU A 26 17.25 0.45 -3.56
N LEU A 27 16.19 -0.01 -4.21
CA LEU A 27 14.81 0.40 -3.94
C LEU A 27 14.05 -0.60 -3.06
N GLU A 28 14.63 -1.77 -2.78
CA GLU A 28 14.02 -2.81 -1.96
C GLU A 28 13.71 -2.30 -0.54
N ASN A 29 14.64 -1.55 0.05
CA ASN A 29 14.47 -0.92 1.36
C ASN A 29 13.43 0.22 1.38
N LYS A 30 12.96 0.66 0.21
CA LYS A 30 11.99 1.76 0.06
C LYS A 30 10.59 1.28 -0.35
N ILE A 31 10.32 -0.02 -0.22
CA ILE A 31 8.99 -0.59 -0.42
C ILE A 31 8.14 -0.29 0.81
N SER A 32 7.01 0.37 0.61
CA SER A 32 6.07 0.77 1.65
C SER A 32 4.64 0.40 1.24
N LEU A 33 3.80 0.07 2.20
CA LEU A 33 2.37 -0.04 1.97
C LEU A 33 1.73 1.34 2.07
N LYS A 34 0.86 1.66 1.12
CA LYS A 34 0.08 2.89 1.16
C LYS A 34 -0.80 2.87 2.41
N GLU A 35 -0.53 3.76 3.35
CA GLU A 35 -1.35 3.93 4.54
C GLU A 35 -2.74 4.41 4.13
N THR A 36 -3.71 3.50 4.18
CA THR A 36 -5.11 3.89 4.21
C THR A 36 -5.42 4.33 5.63
N LYS A 37 -5.64 5.62 5.84
CA LYS A 37 -6.29 6.10 7.06
C LYS A 37 -7.59 5.32 7.20
N LYS A 38 -7.66 4.37 8.15
CA LYS A 38 -8.94 3.80 8.55
C LYS A 38 -9.74 5.01 9.00
N LYS A 39 -10.88 5.26 8.35
CA LYS A 39 -11.92 6.04 9.00
C LYS A 39 -12.25 5.24 10.26
N GLU A 40 -11.83 5.73 11.41
CA GLU A 40 -12.34 5.24 12.68
C GLU A 40 -13.85 5.42 12.58
N ASN A 41 -14.56 4.30 12.38
CA ASN A 41 -15.98 4.30 12.67
C ASN A 41 -16.05 4.65 14.16
N LYS A 42 -16.59 5.84 14.46
CA LYS A 42 -17.01 6.18 15.83
C LYS A 42 -17.72 4.96 16.43
N PRO A 43 -17.43 4.63 17.71
CA PRO A 43 -18.08 3.50 18.35
C PRO A 43 -19.60 3.66 18.21
N LYS A 44 -20.26 2.65 17.64
CA LYS A 44 -21.70 2.50 17.82
C LYS A 44 -21.88 2.00 19.25
N GLU A 45 -21.97 2.94 20.17
CA GLU A 45 -22.75 2.74 21.38
C GLU A 45 -24.24 2.73 20.98
N ASN A 46 -25.07 2.05 21.79
CA ASN A 46 -26.52 1.80 21.67
C ASN A 46 -26.83 0.43 21.03
N GLU A 47 -27.61 -0.47 21.63
CA GLU A 47 -28.52 -0.43 22.80
C GLU A 47 -28.69 -1.86 23.34
#